data_AF-A0A1B8WN35-F1
#
_entry.id   AF-A0A1B8WN35-F1
#
_cell.length_a   1.000
_cell.length_b   1.000
_cell.length_c   1.000
_cell.angle_alpha   90.00
_cell.angle_beta   90.00
_cell.angle_gamma   90.00
#
_symmetry.space_group_name_H-M   'P 1'
#
loop_
_entity.id
_entity.type
_entity.pdbx_description
1 polymer ?
#
loop_
_entity_poly.entity_id
_entity_poly.type
_entity_poly.pdbx_seq_one_letter_code
_entity_poly.pdbx_strand_id
1 'polypeptide(L)'
;MKSICVAALLLAAISLFAAPLQAAAPYEGYSYSYWGTTKSTPNAYLPERVIDGAEQGIGKFNGPTDMYVASDGHLYLLDAGNGRIVVFDEQWNVIRQIRGFQDAGKQQLFNNPQGIFVTQKGHIYVADTNNRRVVELTNEGVFVREIGAPKSEIFGAGFEYLPRKIALDNAGRIYVIGTGVFDGIIELDAAGSFTGFMGTNPVKFNIWDYFWKQLSTESQRSKLAQFIPIEFNNLDVDQEGFIYTTTGEINSTNPVKRLNPTGVDVLRREGYFYPKGDVYSGSPEASSILVDVKVGDSGLYSVLDSKKGRIFSYNEDGNLLYIFGRIGDQEGTFKTPIALESRGKQFFVLDQGMNRINVFNPTRYGTLINEANDLLVTGKYDEAESKWSELLNLDANNEIAYVGIGKALLRQGENKLAMENLRLGYDREYYSKALGKYRKEILRNYFGLGMTVVIVLGVAFWCWRLIKRRTTGKVKANVT
;
A
#
# COMPACT_ATOMS: atom_id res chain seq x y z
N MET A 1 -57.22 9.39 -32.50
CA MET A 1 -56.39 8.17 -32.60
C MET A 1 -55.00 8.44 -33.15
N LYS A 2 -54.82 9.08 -34.32
CA LYS A 2 -53.49 9.38 -34.89
C LYS A 2 -52.57 10.19 -33.96
N SER A 3 -53.10 11.17 -33.23
CA SER A 3 -52.35 12.00 -32.27
C SER A 3 -51.86 11.22 -31.03
N ILE A 4 -52.61 10.21 -30.58
CA ILE A 4 -52.25 9.37 -29.43
C ILE A 4 -51.16 8.36 -29.83
N CYS A 5 -51.23 7.80 -31.04
CA CYS A 5 -50.18 6.93 -31.57
C CYS A 5 -48.86 7.66 -31.79
N VAL A 6 -48.90 8.92 -32.26
CA VAL A 6 -47.68 9.74 -32.43
C VAL A 6 -47.06 10.10 -31.08
N ALA A 7 -47.87 10.45 -30.08
CA ALA A 7 -47.36 10.70 -28.72
C ALA A 7 -46.77 9.43 -28.07
N ALA A 8 -47.38 8.27 -28.26
CA ALA A 8 -46.87 6.99 -27.76
C ALA A 8 -45.57 6.56 -28.46
N LEU A 9 -45.44 6.81 -29.77
CA LEU A 9 -44.21 6.56 -30.53
C LEU A 9 -43.08 7.53 -30.14
N LEU A 10 -43.39 8.79 -29.84
CA LEU A 10 -42.42 9.77 -29.31
C LEU A 10 -41.94 9.41 -27.90
N LEU A 11 -42.84 8.99 -27.01
CA LEU A 11 -42.47 8.51 -25.67
C LEU A 11 -41.63 7.22 -25.72
N ALA A 12 -41.97 6.27 -26.60
CA ALA A 12 -41.18 5.07 -26.83
C ALA A 12 -39.79 5.38 -27.42
N ALA A 13 -39.71 6.35 -28.34
CA ALA A 13 -38.44 6.82 -28.88
C ALA A 13 -37.58 7.51 -27.81
N ILE A 14 -38.17 8.32 -26.92
CA ILE A 14 -37.44 8.95 -25.80
C ILE A 14 -36.92 7.90 -24.82
N SER A 15 -37.64 6.80 -24.58
CA SER A 15 -37.12 5.67 -23.77
C SER A 15 -36.00 4.88 -24.44
N LEU A 16 -35.90 4.91 -25.78
CA LEU A 16 -34.80 4.28 -26.53
C LEU A 16 -33.52 5.13 -26.55
N PHE A 17 -33.61 6.42 -26.22
CA PHE A 17 -32.47 7.36 -26.15
C PHE A 17 -32.17 7.87 -24.74
N ALA A 18 -32.83 7.33 -23.71
CA ALA A 18 -32.43 7.56 -22.34
C ALA A 18 -31.09 6.85 -22.12
N ALA A 19 -29.98 7.56 -22.32
CA ALA A 19 -28.69 7.12 -21.83
C ALA A 19 -28.85 6.78 -20.34
N PRO A 20 -28.34 5.63 -19.87
CA PRO A 20 -28.38 5.33 -18.45
C PRO A 20 -27.78 6.52 -17.72
N LEU A 21 -28.53 7.10 -16.78
CA LEU A 21 -28.03 8.17 -15.93
C LEU A 21 -26.88 7.58 -15.14
N GLN A 22 -25.64 7.82 -15.58
CA GLN A 22 -24.47 7.36 -14.87
C GLN A 22 -24.46 8.18 -13.57
N ALA A 23 -24.76 7.54 -12.45
CA ALA A 23 -24.77 8.18 -11.15
C ALA A 23 -23.43 8.91 -10.96
N ALA A 24 -23.50 10.17 -10.52
CA ALA A 24 -22.30 10.94 -10.24
C ALA A 24 -21.43 10.17 -9.25
N ALA A 25 -20.11 10.16 -9.48
CA ALA A 25 -19.19 9.46 -8.58
C ALA A 25 -19.38 9.98 -7.14
N PRO A 26 -19.36 9.09 -6.13
CA PRO A 26 -19.63 9.49 -4.75
C PRO A 26 -18.50 10.33 -4.13
N TYR A 27 -17.37 10.45 -4.83
CA TYR A 27 -16.23 11.25 -4.43
C TYR A 27 -15.49 11.76 -5.68
N GLU A 28 -14.76 12.85 -5.49
CA GLU A 28 -13.84 13.40 -6.49
C GLU A 28 -12.45 12.79 -6.32
N GLY A 29 -11.84 12.43 -7.46
CA GLY A 29 -10.49 11.91 -7.51
C GLY A 29 -9.48 13.04 -7.35
N TYR A 30 -8.42 12.77 -6.59
CA TYR A 30 -7.29 13.67 -6.48
C TYR A 30 -6.00 12.92 -6.15
N SER A 31 -4.88 13.58 -6.40
CA SER A 31 -3.55 13.16 -5.99
C SER A 31 -2.75 14.37 -5.48
N TYR A 32 -1.50 14.17 -5.10
CA TYR A 32 -0.59 15.23 -4.68
C TYR A 32 0.49 15.47 -5.73
N SER A 33 0.72 16.74 -6.04
CA SER A 33 1.90 17.13 -6.81
C SER A 33 3.18 16.97 -5.98
N TYR A 34 4.34 17.04 -6.64
CA TYR A 34 5.65 17.15 -6.00
C TYR A 34 5.70 18.22 -4.89
N TRP A 35 4.94 19.32 -5.02
CA TRP A 35 4.90 20.41 -4.05
C TRP A 35 3.91 20.18 -2.89
N GLY A 36 3.22 19.05 -2.88
CA GLY A 36 2.25 18.68 -1.86
C GLY A 36 0.89 19.35 -2.04
N THR A 37 0.65 19.98 -3.19
CA THR A 37 -0.66 20.56 -3.54
C THR A 37 -1.58 19.49 -4.10
N THR A 38 -2.85 19.53 -3.72
CA THR A 38 -3.86 18.62 -4.25
C THR A 38 -4.15 18.95 -5.70
N LYS A 39 -4.13 17.93 -6.56
CA LYS A 39 -4.51 18.01 -7.98
C LYS A 39 -5.69 17.09 -8.23
N SER A 40 -6.73 17.60 -8.89
CA SER A 40 -7.86 16.77 -9.30
C SER A 40 -7.41 15.76 -10.35
N THR A 41 -7.89 14.54 -10.24
CA THR A 41 -7.61 13.43 -11.15
C THR A 41 -8.91 12.70 -11.47
N PRO A 42 -8.99 11.97 -12.59
CA PRO A 42 -10.04 10.96 -12.75
C PRO A 42 -10.03 9.96 -11.59
N ASN A 43 -11.21 9.43 -11.25
CA ASN A 43 -11.32 8.41 -10.21
C ASN A 43 -10.66 7.11 -10.67
N ALA A 44 -9.69 6.59 -9.91
CA ALA A 44 -9.07 5.30 -10.20
C ALA A 44 -10.02 4.12 -9.94
N TYR A 45 -10.88 4.26 -8.93
CA TYR A 45 -11.86 3.26 -8.51
C TYR A 45 -13.22 3.90 -8.31
N LEU A 46 -14.28 3.13 -8.55
CA LEU A 46 -15.67 3.52 -8.30
C LEU A 46 -16.41 2.36 -7.63
N PRO A 47 -17.40 2.62 -6.77
CA PRO A 47 -18.22 1.55 -6.20
C PRO A 47 -18.98 0.83 -7.32
N GLU A 48 -18.99 -0.50 -7.25
CA GLU A 48 -19.80 -1.35 -8.11
C GLU A 48 -21.07 -1.79 -7.38
N ARG A 49 -20.93 -2.22 -6.13
CA ARG A 49 -22.05 -2.74 -5.33
C ARG A 49 -21.73 -2.73 -3.84
N VAL A 50 -22.78 -2.91 -3.05
CA VAL A 50 -22.73 -3.10 -1.60
C VAL A 50 -23.20 -4.51 -1.30
N ILE A 51 -22.56 -5.15 -0.31
CA ILE A 51 -22.94 -6.46 0.21
C ILE A 51 -23.41 -6.28 1.65
N ASP A 52 -24.69 -6.56 1.88
CA ASP A 52 -25.33 -6.53 3.19
C ASP A 52 -25.87 -7.92 3.56
N GLY A 53 -25.74 -8.31 4.82
CA GLY A 53 -26.16 -9.63 5.28
C GLY A 53 -27.67 -9.89 5.18
N ALA A 54 -28.53 -8.87 5.28
CA ALA A 54 -29.97 -9.07 5.14
C ALA A 54 -30.37 -9.31 3.68
N GLU A 55 -29.77 -8.59 2.74
CA GLU A 55 -29.98 -8.81 1.30
C GLU A 55 -29.51 -10.19 0.84
N GLN A 56 -28.49 -10.74 1.51
CA GLN A 56 -27.99 -12.10 1.29
C GLN A 56 -28.82 -13.19 2.00
N GLY A 57 -29.93 -12.83 2.67
CA GLY A 57 -30.81 -13.80 3.35
C GLY A 57 -30.22 -14.42 4.62
N ILE A 58 -29.13 -13.87 5.16
CA ILE A 58 -28.44 -14.39 6.34
C ILE A 58 -28.61 -13.52 7.59
N GLY A 59 -29.44 -12.48 7.50
CA GLY A 59 -29.61 -11.46 8.53
C GLY A 59 -28.45 -10.46 8.53
N LYS A 60 -28.74 -9.22 8.96
CA LYS A 60 -27.78 -8.10 8.96
C LYS A 60 -26.47 -8.49 9.65
N PHE A 61 -25.35 -8.01 9.11
CA PHE A 61 -24.10 -8.04 9.87
C PHE A 61 -24.25 -7.17 11.12
N ASN A 62 -23.49 -7.50 12.15
CA ASN A 62 -23.51 -6.81 13.42
C ASN A 62 -22.09 -6.62 13.94
N GLY A 63 -21.55 -5.42 13.78
CA GLY A 63 -20.20 -5.10 14.21
C GLY A 63 -19.15 -6.06 13.63
N PRO A 64 -19.10 -6.25 12.29
CA PRO A 64 -18.04 -7.06 11.71
C PRO A 64 -16.68 -6.42 12.00
N THR A 65 -15.62 -7.22 12.12
CA THR A 65 -14.32 -6.79 12.67
C THR A 65 -13.14 -7.05 11.74
N ASP A 66 -13.26 -8.02 10.83
CA ASP A 66 -12.21 -8.32 9.87
C ASP A 66 -12.79 -9.09 8.67
N MET A 67 -12.05 -9.13 7.57
CA MET A 67 -12.31 -10.03 6.45
C MET A 67 -11.01 -10.46 5.80
N TYR A 68 -11.05 -11.58 5.07
CA TYR A 68 -9.89 -12.11 4.37
C TYR A 68 -10.29 -12.75 3.05
N VAL A 69 -9.58 -12.45 1.96
CA VAL A 69 -9.74 -13.14 0.68
C VAL A 69 -8.72 -14.26 0.60
N ALA A 70 -9.19 -15.50 0.57
CA ALA A 70 -8.35 -16.68 0.46
C ALA A 70 -7.85 -16.90 -0.98
N SER A 71 -6.80 -17.71 -1.13
CA SER A 71 -6.18 -18.00 -2.43
C SER A 71 -7.10 -18.76 -3.40
N ASP A 72 -8.17 -19.37 -2.90
CA ASP A 72 -9.23 -19.99 -3.71
C ASP A 72 -10.27 -18.98 -4.21
N GLY A 73 -10.10 -17.69 -3.91
CA GLY A 73 -10.99 -16.60 -4.32
C GLY A 73 -12.15 -16.36 -3.36
N HIS A 74 -12.37 -17.20 -2.34
CA HIS A 74 -13.45 -17.01 -1.39
C HIS A 74 -13.14 -15.89 -0.38
N LEU A 75 -14.18 -15.13 0.00
CA LEU A 75 -14.07 -14.10 1.03
C LEU A 75 -14.65 -14.61 2.35
N TYR A 76 -13.86 -14.52 3.40
CA TYR A 76 -14.22 -14.88 4.77
C TYR A 76 -14.46 -13.61 5.56
N LEU A 77 -15.70 -13.35 5.96
CA LEU A 77 -16.10 -12.21 6.78
C LEU A 77 -16.25 -12.64 8.24
N LEU A 78 -15.61 -11.90 9.15
CA LEU A 78 -15.76 -12.07 10.59
C LEU A 78 -16.86 -11.14 11.13
N ASP A 79 -18.06 -11.68 11.31
CA ASP A 79 -19.25 -10.97 11.81
C ASP A 79 -19.34 -11.11 13.33
N ALA A 80 -18.44 -10.42 14.03
CA ALA A 80 -18.11 -10.65 15.43
C ALA A 80 -19.29 -10.46 16.40
N GLY A 81 -20.15 -9.46 16.19
CA GLY A 81 -21.34 -9.24 17.02
C GLY A 81 -22.41 -10.30 16.85
N ASN A 82 -22.36 -11.08 15.76
CA ASN A 82 -23.18 -12.29 15.58
C ASN A 82 -22.41 -13.59 15.92
N GLY A 83 -21.15 -13.50 16.35
CA GLY A 83 -20.32 -14.64 16.71
C GLY A 83 -20.15 -15.65 15.57
N ARG A 84 -19.98 -15.19 14.33
CA ARG A 84 -19.90 -16.08 13.16
C ARG A 84 -18.89 -15.64 12.12
N ILE A 85 -18.44 -16.61 11.33
CA ILE A 85 -17.74 -16.40 10.07
C ILE A 85 -18.74 -16.64 8.95
N VAL A 86 -18.78 -15.74 7.96
CA VAL A 86 -19.57 -15.89 6.74
C VAL A 86 -18.62 -16.03 5.57
N VAL A 87 -18.81 -17.07 4.75
CA VAL A 87 -17.95 -17.33 3.59
C VAL A 87 -18.73 -17.07 2.32
N PHE A 88 -18.17 -16.23 1.46
CA PHE A 88 -18.71 -15.84 0.17
C PHE A 88 -17.89 -16.43 -0.97
N ASP A 89 -18.57 -16.85 -2.04
CA ASP A 89 -17.90 -17.17 -3.30
C ASP A 89 -17.52 -15.91 -4.11
N GLU A 90 -16.97 -16.13 -5.30
CA GLU A 90 -16.61 -15.04 -6.21
C GLU A 90 -17.81 -14.22 -6.73
N GLN A 91 -19.00 -14.83 -6.72
CA GLN A 91 -20.25 -14.22 -7.15
C GLN A 91 -21.03 -13.59 -6.00
N TRP A 92 -20.45 -13.55 -4.79
CA TRP A 92 -21.05 -13.07 -3.54
C TRP A 92 -22.20 -13.93 -3.00
N ASN A 93 -22.32 -15.19 -3.42
CA ASN A 93 -23.24 -16.12 -2.77
C ASN A 93 -22.64 -16.58 -1.44
N VAL A 94 -23.48 -16.69 -0.41
CA VAL A 94 -23.07 -17.27 0.86
C VAL A 94 -22.98 -18.78 0.72
N ILE A 95 -21.78 -19.32 0.81
CA ILE A 95 -21.52 -20.77 0.70
C ILE A 95 -21.38 -21.44 2.07
N ARG A 96 -21.08 -20.67 3.13
CA ARG A 96 -20.90 -21.22 4.48
C ARG A 96 -21.16 -20.18 5.58
N GLN A 97 -21.64 -20.65 6.73
CA GLN A 97 -21.64 -19.91 7.99
C GLN A 97 -21.09 -20.79 9.11
N ILE A 98 -20.09 -20.30 9.84
CA ILE A 98 -19.46 -21.01 10.97
C ILE A 98 -19.77 -20.21 12.24
N ARG A 99 -20.59 -20.76 13.14
CA ARG A 99 -21.01 -20.09 14.40
C ARG A 99 -20.20 -20.52 15.63
N GLY A 100 -19.26 -21.43 15.44
CA GLY A 100 -18.52 -22.09 16.49
C GLY A 100 -18.07 -23.47 16.02
N PHE A 101 -17.52 -24.26 16.93
CA PHE A 101 -16.91 -25.54 16.64
C PHE A 101 -17.09 -26.51 17.81
N GLN A 102 -16.84 -27.79 17.56
CA GLN A 102 -16.84 -28.83 18.60
C GLN A 102 -15.41 -29.07 19.07
N ASP A 103 -15.19 -29.00 20.38
CA ASP A 103 -13.93 -29.37 21.01
C ASP A 103 -14.20 -30.32 22.19
N ALA A 104 -13.59 -31.50 22.17
CA ALA A 104 -13.78 -32.58 23.14
C ALA A 104 -15.28 -32.88 23.46
N GLY A 105 -16.15 -32.82 22.44
CA GLY A 105 -17.59 -33.07 22.55
C GLY A 105 -18.39 -31.91 23.16
N LYS A 106 -17.79 -30.72 23.32
CA LYS A 106 -18.47 -29.51 23.77
C LYS A 106 -18.53 -28.50 22.65
N GLN A 107 -19.69 -27.87 22.48
CA GLN A 107 -19.85 -26.74 21.57
C GLN A 107 -19.12 -25.52 22.14
N GLN A 108 -18.20 -24.99 21.37
CA GLN A 108 -17.50 -23.73 21.60
C GLN A 108 -18.10 -22.66 20.69
N LEU A 109 -18.16 -21.43 21.18
CA LEU A 109 -18.63 -20.26 20.44
C LEU A 109 -17.54 -19.20 20.41
N PHE A 110 -17.52 -18.39 19.36
CA PHE A 110 -16.66 -17.21 19.29
C PHE A 110 -17.18 -16.11 20.21
N ASN A 111 -16.27 -15.30 20.76
CA ASN A 111 -16.60 -14.16 21.62
C ASN A 111 -15.81 -12.93 21.17
N ASN A 112 -16.50 -12.03 20.48
CA ASN A 112 -15.94 -10.79 19.91
C ASN A 112 -14.60 -11.01 19.18
N PRO A 113 -14.52 -11.95 18.23
CA PRO A 113 -13.28 -12.21 17.51
C PRO A 113 -12.88 -10.98 16.68
N GLN A 114 -11.60 -10.66 16.60
CA GLN A 114 -11.12 -9.41 15.98
C GLN A 114 -10.29 -9.60 14.72
N GLY A 115 -9.83 -10.81 14.43
CA GLY A 115 -8.94 -11.07 13.30
C GLY A 115 -9.18 -12.45 12.69
N ILE A 116 -9.05 -12.53 11.36
CA ILE A 116 -9.18 -13.77 10.60
C ILE A 116 -8.07 -13.88 9.54
N PHE A 117 -7.55 -15.09 9.35
CA PHE A 117 -6.60 -15.39 8.28
C PHE A 117 -6.87 -16.79 7.73
N VAL A 118 -6.76 -16.98 6.42
CA VAL A 118 -6.94 -18.29 5.79
C VAL A 118 -5.67 -18.67 5.05
N THR A 119 -5.09 -19.80 5.42
CA THR A 119 -3.87 -20.30 4.76
C THR A 119 -4.17 -20.79 3.34
N GLN A 120 -3.12 -20.93 2.51
CA GLN A 120 -3.24 -21.55 1.18
C GLN A 120 -3.81 -22.97 1.20
N LYS A 121 -3.70 -23.68 2.33
CA LYS A 121 -4.29 -25.02 2.53
C LYS A 121 -5.76 -24.98 2.97
N GLY A 122 -6.35 -23.79 3.10
CA GLY A 122 -7.73 -23.58 3.53
C GLY A 122 -7.94 -23.61 5.06
N HIS A 123 -6.89 -23.74 5.87
CA HIS A 123 -7.03 -23.64 7.33
C HIS A 123 -7.36 -22.20 7.74
N ILE A 124 -8.35 -22.04 8.60
CA ILE A 124 -8.88 -20.77 9.08
C ILE A 124 -8.34 -20.51 10.48
N TYR A 125 -7.63 -19.40 10.65
CA TYR A 125 -7.17 -18.92 11.95
C TYR A 125 -8.02 -17.74 12.39
N VAL A 126 -8.51 -17.81 13.62
CA VAL A 126 -9.39 -16.78 14.20
C VAL A 126 -8.78 -16.28 15.50
N ALA A 127 -8.53 -14.97 15.60
CA ALA A 127 -8.23 -14.30 16.85
C ALA A 127 -9.52 -14.12 17.66
N ASP A 128 -9.82 -15.09 18.53
CA ASP A 128 -11.02 -15.13 19.38
C ASP A 128 -10.78 -14.33 20.67
N THR A 129 -10.69 -13.01 20.48
CA THR A 129 -10.07 -12.05 21.41
C THR A 129 -10.60 -12.12 22.83
N ASN A 130 -11.91 -12.08 23.06
CA ASN A 130 -12.46 -12.09 24.42
C ASN A 130 -12.42 -13.48 25.06
N ASN A 131 -12.22 -14.54 24.28
CA ASN A 131 -11.89 -15.86 24.79
C ASN A 131 -10.38 -16.06 25.01
N ARG A 132 -9.55 -15.05 24.69
CA ARG A 132 -8.10 -15.00 24.94
C ARG A 132 -7.34 -16.14 24.27
N ARG A 133 -7.68 -16.44 23.02
CA ARG A 133 -7.09 -17.53 22.24
C ARG A 133 -7.07 -17.22 20.76
N VAL A 134 -6.21 -17.93 20.04
CA VAL A 134 -6.32 -18.12 18.60
C VAL A 134 -6.86 -19.53 18.35
N VAL A 135 -7.83 -19.67 17.45
CA VAL A 135 -8.40 -20.96 17.06
C VAL A 135 -8.02 -21.27 15.62
N GLU A 136 -7.57 -22.51 15.38
CA GLU A 136 -7.37 -23.06 14.04
C GLU A 136 -8.51 -24.02 13.69
N LEU A 137 -9.13 -23.81 12.53
CA LEU A 137 -10.18 -24.64 11.97
C LEU A 137 -9.79 -25.14 10.57
N THR A 138 -10.37 -26.25 10.13
CA THR A 138 -10.35 -26.63 8.72
C THR A 138 -11.19 -25.66 7.89
N ASN A 139 -11.10 -25.75 6.56
CA ASN A 139 -11.96 -25.04 5.62
C ASN A 139 -13.45 -25.35 5.81
N GLU A 140 -13.80 -26.49 6.43
CA GLU A 140 -15.17 -26.82 6.83
C GLU A 140 -15.62 -26.25 8.18
N GLY A 141 -14.72 -25.58 8.92
CA GLY A 141 -15.00 -25.08 10.26
C GLY A 141 -14.86 -26.16 11.35
N VAL A 142 -14.21 -27.29 11.06
CA VAL A 142 -13.91 -28.32 12.06
C VAL A 142 -12.71 -27.88 12.88
N PHE A 143 -12.78 -28.03 14.21
CA PHE A 143 -11.69 -27.68 15.11
C PHE A 143 -10.43 -28.49 14.84
N VAL A 144 -9.29 -27.80 14.74
CA VAL A 144 -7.97 -28.43 14.64
C VAL A 144 -7.24 -28.29 15.97
N ARG A 145 -7.09 -27.07 16.47
CA ARG A 145 -6.43 -26.77 17.75
C ARG A 145 -6.73 -25.36 18.24
N GLU A 146 -6.37 -25.15 19.51
CA GLU A 146 -6.35 -23.85 20.17
C GLU A 146 -4.90 -23.45 20.47
N ILE A 147 -4.58 -22.18 20.24
CA ILE A 147 -3.32 -21.54 20.60
C ILE A 147 -3.63 -20.50 21.69
N GLY A 148 -3.28 -20.85 22.92
CA GLY A 148 -3.47 -19.99 24.08
C GLY A 148 -2.38 -18.94 24.23
N ALA A 149 -2.34 -18.28 25.40
CA ALA A 149 -1.35 -17.26 25.70
C ALA A 149 0.10 -17.78 25.53
N PRO A 150 0.99 -17.00 24.88
CA PRO A 150 2.39 -17.37 24.74
C PRO A 150 3.05 -17.53 26.12
N LYS A 151 3.87 -18.57 26.26
CA LYS A 151 4.57 -18.89 27.51
C LYS A 151 6.00 -18.37 27.44
N SER A 152 6.29 -17.26 28.10
CA SER A 152 7.64 -16.70 28.26
C SER A 152 7.69 -15.79 29.47
N GLU A 153 8.84 -15.74 30.15
CA GLU A 153 9.10 -14.83 31.28
C GLU A 153 9.03 -13.35 30.88
N ILE A 154 9.15 -13.05 29.59
CA ILE A 154 9.05 -11.69 29.05
C ILE A 154 7.63 -11.13 29.24
N PHE A 155 6.62 -12.00 29.24
CA PHE A 155 5.25 -11.60 29.55
C PHE A 155 5.10 -11.49 31.07
N GLY A 156 4.95 -10.26 31.57
CA GLY A 156 4.83 -9.98 33.00
C GLY A 156 3.57 -10.58 33.65
N ALA A 157 3.53 -10.59 35.00
CA ALA A 157 2.51 -11.26 35.82
C ALA A 157 1.05 -10.74 35.67
N GLY A 158 0.79 -9.78 34.78
CA GLY A 158 -0.54 -9.25 34.46
C GLY A 158 -0.84 -9.21 32.96
N PHE A 159 -0.05 -9.91 32.14
CA PHE A 159 -0.28 -9.97 30.70
C PHE A 159 -1.58 -10.70 30.38
N GLU A 160 -2.47 -10.03 29.64
CA GLU A 160 -3.67 -10.61 29.09
C GLU A 160 -3.49 -10.85 27.59
N TYR A 161 -3.61 -12.11 27.17
CA TYR A 161 -3.50 -12.44 25.75
C TYR A 161 -4.79 -12.08 25.02
N LEU A 162 -4.80 -10.89 24.41
CA LEU A 162 -5.92 -10.34 23.64
C LEU A 162 -5.53 -10.22 22.17
N PRO A 163 -5.50 -11.34 21.40
CA PRO A 163 -5.11 -11.32 20.00
C PRO A 163 -6.11 -10.50 19.18
N ARG A 164 -5.62 -9.62 18.30
CA ARG A 164 -6.43 -8.72 17.46
C ARG A 164 -6.31 -9.00 15.98
N LYS A 165 -5.08 -9.14 15.46
CA LYS A 165 -4.82 -9.49 14.06
C LYS A 165 -3.90 -10.70 14.02
N ILE A 166 -4.10 -11.57 13.04
CA ILE A 166 -3.28 -12.74 12.78
C ILE A 166 -2.91 -12.79 11.31
N ALA A 167 -1.68 -13.18 10.99
CA ALA A 167 -1.32 -13.70 9.67
C ALA A 167 -0.23 -14.75 9.79
N LEU A 168 -0.08 -15.54 8.73
CA LEU A 168 0.95 -16.56 8.65
C LEU A 168 1.82 -16.34 7.40
N ASP A 169 3.08 -16.73 7.47
CA ASP A 169 3.92 -16.86 6.28
C ASP A 169 3.80 -18.25 5.63
N ASN A 170 4.49 -18.42 4.49
CA ASN A 170 4.52 -19.69 3.76
C ASN A 170 5.18 -20.85 4.55
N ALA A 171 5.98 -20.55 5.58
CA ALA A 171 6.59 -21.54 6.46
C ALA A 171 5.66 -21.96 7.62
N GLY A 172 4.50 -21.30 7.77
CA GLY A 172 3.54 -21.54 8.83
C GLY A 172 3.92 -20.86 10.15
N ARG A 173 4.84 -19.90 10.15
CA ARG A 173 5.08 -19.04 11.32
C ARG A 173 3.88 -18.14 11.50
N ILE A 174 3.47 -17.95 12.75
CA ILE A 174 2.24 -17.25 13.12
C ILE A 174 2.62 -15.90 13.71
N TYR A 175 2.05 -14.85 13.13
CA TYR A 175 2.24 -13.47 13.55
C TYR A 175 0.95 -12.97 14.20
N VAL A 176 1.05 -12.51 15.44
CA VAL A 176 -0.11 -12.02 16.20
C VAL A 176 0.16 -10.61 16.71
N ILE A 177 -0.72 -9.68 16.34
CA ILE A 177 -0.84 -8.39 17.04
C ILE A 177 -1.83 -8.58 18.17
N GLY A 178 -1.45 -8.24 19.40
CA GLY A 178 -2.32 -8.29 20.56
C GLY A 178 -2.41 -6.94 21.26
N THR A 179 -3.53 -6.69 21.94
CA THR A 179 -3.72 -5.48 22.76
C THR A 179 -2.72 -5.47 23.92
N GLY A 180 -2.08 -4.34 24.17
CA GLY A 180 -1.13 -4.18 25.27
C GLY A 180 0.25 -4.79 24.99
N VAL A 181 0.55 -5.16 23.74
CA VAL A 181 1.83 -5.74 23.32
C VAL A 181 2.68 -4.67 22.64
N PHE A 182 3.60 -4.09 23.40
CA PHE A 182 4.42 -2.95 22.97
C PHE A 182 5.77 -3.35 22.36
N ASP A 183 6.21 -4.58 22.58
CA ASP A 183 7.50 -5.11 22.10
C ASP A 183 7.49 -5.52 20.63
N GLY A 184 6.35 -5.40 19.94
CA GLY A 184 6.21 -5.72 18.52
C GLY A 184 5.09 -6.70 18.21
N ILE A 185 5.23 -7.39 17.08
CA ILE A 185 4.35 -8.48 16.68
C ILE A 185 4.81 -9.74 17.40
N ILE A 186 3.90 -10.47 18.05
CA ILE A 186 4.20 -11.78 18.64
C ILE A 186 4.48 -12.77 17.51
N GLU A 187 5.66 -13.37 17.49
CA GLU A 187 6.01 -14.46 16.58
C GLU A 187 5.87 -15.80 17.32
N LEU A 188 5.12 -16.72 16.72
CA LEU A 188 4.99 -18.10 17.15
C LEU A 188 5.45 -19.04 16.03
N ASP A 189 6.00 -20.19 16.41
CA ASP A 189 6.26 -21.27 15.46
C ASP A 189 4.96 -21.91 14.96
N ALA A 190 5.09 -22.83 13.99
CA ALA A 190 3.94 -23.55 13.45
C ALA A 190 3.21 -24.41 14.48
N ALA A 191 3.81 -24.72 15.64
CA ALA A 191 3.17 -25.43 16.75
C ALA A 191 2.37 -24.49 17.68
N GLY A 192 2.56 -23.17 17.56
CA GLY A 192 1.98 -22.14 18.43
C GLY A 192 2.86 -21.78 19.63
N SER A 193 4.12 -22.22 19.65
CA SER A 193 5.08 -21.87 20.70
C SER A 193 5.72 -20.52 20.42
N PHE A 194 5.88 -19.70 21.45
CA PHE A 194 6.48 -18.38 21.33
C PHE A 194 7.96 -18.44 20.93
N THR A 195 8.33 -17.71 19.88
CA THR A 195 9.72 -17.60 19.42
C THR A 195 10.34 -16.26 19.75
N GLY A 196 9.56 -15.18 19.69
CA GLY A 196 10.06 -13.83 19.93
C GLY A 196 9.09 -12.73 19.50
N PHE A 197 9.61 -11.51 19.41
CA PHE A 197 8.90 -10.38 18.84
C PHE A 197 9.51 -9.95 17.53
N MET A 198 8.67 -9.49 16.61
CA MET A 198 9.07 -9.02 15.29
C MET A 198 8.67 -7.58 15.07
N GLY A 199 9.67 -6.76 14.72
CA GLY A 199 9.52 -5.34 14.49
C GLY A 199 9.14 -4.57 15.75
N THR A 200 9.46 -3.29 15.78
CA THR A 200 9.04 -2.40 16.86
C THR A 200 8.71 -1.03 16.33
N ASN A 201 7.89 -0.29 17.07
CA ASN A 201 7.77 1.16 16.94
C ASN A 201 8.70 1.81 17.99
N PRO A 202 9.93 2.21 17.62
CA PRO A 202 10.83 2.79 18.60
C PRO A 202 10.25 4.10 19.11
N VAL A 203 10.19 4.24 20.44
CA VAL A 203 9.87 5.53 21.07
C VAL A 203 11.03 6.48 20.78
N LYS A 204 10.76 7.58 20.08
CA LYS A 204 11.77 8.63 19.88
C LYS A 204 11.98 9.39 21.18
N PHE A 205 13.13 9.18 21.83
CA PHE A 205 13.51 9.94 23.01
C PHE A 205 13.88 11.38 22.62
N ASN A 206 13.19 12.37 23.17
CA ASN A 206 13.64 13.75 23.12
C ASN A 206 14.62 13.98 24.28
N ILE A 207 15.85 14.40 23.96
CA ILE A 207 16.91 14.66 24.96
C ILE A 207 16.45 15.72 25.98
N TRP A 208 15.60 16.65 25.56
CA TRP A 208 14.99 17.65 26.44
C TRP A 208 14.06 17.04 27.49
N ASP A 209 13.38 15.94 27.17
CA ASP A 209 12.47 15.27 28.12
C ASP A 209 13.26 14.58 29.24
N TYR A 210 14.45 14.06 28.94
CA TYR A 210 15.35 13.51 29.95
C TYR A 210 15.86 14.58 30.91
N PHE A 211 16.26 15.73 30.36
CA PHE A 211 16.69 16.89 31.15
C PHE A 211 15.59 17.39 32.09
N TRP A 212 14.35 17.54 31.59
CA TRP A 212 13.21 17.91 32.43
C TRP A 212 12.79 16.82 33.41
N LYS A 213 12.92 15.53 33.05
CA LYS A 213 12.73 14.42 33.99
C LYS A 213 13.70 14.49 35.15
N GLN A 214 14.97 14.84 34.91
CA GLN A 214 15.98 14.99 35.95
C GLN A 214 15.67 16.16 36.91
N LEU A 215 15.08 17.25 36.40
CA LEU A 215 14.74 18.44 37.18
C LEU A 215 13.31 18.46 37.76
N SER A 216 12.43 17.53 37.36
CA SER A 216 11.01 17.51 37.76
C SER A 216 10.78 16.78 39.09
N THR A 217 9.77 17.25 39.82
CA THR A 217 9.27 16.61 41.05
C THR A 217 8.55 15.29 40.73
N GLU A 218 8.38 14.40 41.70
CA GLU A 218 7.67 13.12 41.50
C GLU A 218 6.24 13.30 40.94
N SER A 219 5.54 14.37 41.35
CA SER A 219 4.19 14.70 40.85
C SER A 219 4.17 15.33 39.45
N GLN A 220 5.28 15.90 38.99
CA GLN A 220 5.45 16.38 37.62
C GLN A 220 5.86 15.24 36.68
N ARG A 221 6.66 14.28 37.17
CA ARG A 221 7.05 13.07 36.43
C ARG A 221 5.87 12.14 36.14
N SER A 222 4.87 12.08 37.02
CA SER A 222 3.65 11.32 36.77
C SER A 222 2.70 11.98 35.76
N LYS A 223 2.88 13.26 35.47
CA LYS A 223 2.12 14.03 34.47
C LYS A 223 2.84 14.14 33.12
N LEU A 224 4.17 13.98 33.08
CA LEU A 224 4.87 13.71 31.83
C LEU A 224 4.31 12.40 31.30
N ALA A 225 3.68 12.45 30.12
CA ALA A 225 2.99 11.32 29.51
C ALA A 225 3.82 10.04 29.72
N GLN A 226 3.19 9.00 30.27
CA GLN A 226 3.76 7.67 30.18
C GLN A 226 3.98 7.44 28.68
N PHE A 227 5.23 7.41 28.25
CA PHE A 227 5.59 7.17 26.86
C PHE A 227 5.30 5.71 26.55
N ILE A 228 4.03 5.42 26.32
CA ILE A 228 3.57 4.08 25.95
C ILE A 228 4.02 3.88 24.49
N PRO A 229 4.82 2.84 24.18
CA PRO A 229 5.17 2.53 22.80
C PRO A 229 3.90 2.30 21.97
N ILE A 230 3.96 2.60 20.69
CA ILE A 230 2.77 2.55 19.85
C ILE A 230 2.67 1.15 19.25
N GLU A 231 1.57 0.45 19.48
CA GLU A 231 1.36 -0.88 18.94
C GLU A 231 1.11 -0.83 17.43
N PHE A 232 1.51 -1.87 16.71
CA PHE A 232 0.96 -2.10 15.38
C PHE A 232 -0.53 -2.41 15.53
N ASN A 233 -1.37 -1.91 14.62
CA ASN A 233 -2.81 -2.18 14.66
C ASN A 233 -3.26 -3.19 13.62
N ASN A 234 -2.48 -3.37 12.54
CA ASN A 234 -2.78 -4.32 11.48
C ASN A 234 -1.51 -4.77 10.76
N LEU A 235 -1.60 -5.90 10.06
CA LEU A 235 -0.53 -6.47 9.26
C LEU A 235 -1.07 -7.30 8.08
N ASP A 236 -0.28 -7.37 7.01
CA ASP A 236 -0.48 -8.28 5.87
C ASP A 236 0.89 -8.81 5.40
N VAL A 237 0.91 -9.99 4.80
CA VAL A 237 2.15 -10.71 4.44
C VAL A 237 2.22 -10.84 2.92
N ASP A 238 3.36 -10.45 2.35
CA ASP A 238 3.60 -10.60 0.92
C ASP A 238 4.06 -12.02 0.55
N GLN A 239 4.11 -12.34 -0.74
CA GLN A 239 4.50 -13.68 -1.21
C GLN A 239 5.96 -14.05 -0.87
N GLU A 240 6.81 -13.04 -0.62
CA GLU A 240 8.20 -13.20 -0.21
C GLU A 240 8.36 -13.38 1.31
N GLY A 241 7.27 -13.24 2.09
CA GLY A 241 7.26 -13.35 3.55
C GLY A 241 7.67 -12.06 4.27
N PHE A 242 7.70 -10.91 3.59
CA PHE A 242 7.80 -9.62 4.27
C PHE A 242 6.44 -9.22 4.82
N ILE A 243 6.46 -8.55 5.97
CA ILE A 243 5.26 -8.15 6.68
C ILE A 243 5.04 -6.67 6.53
N TYR A 244 3.95 -6.28 5.89
CA TYR A 244 3.50 -4.91 5.91
C TYR A 244 2.70 -4.66 7.18
N THR A 245 2.93 -3.53 7.83
CA THR A 245 2.24 -3.16 9.08
C THR A 245 1.71 -1.76 9.02
N THR A 246 0.58 -1.51 9.69
CA THR A 246 0.11 -0.15 9.98
C THR A 246 0.26 0.22 11.45
N THR A 247 0.27 1.51 11.72
CA THR A 247 0.20 2.08 13.07
C THR A 247 -0.82 3.22 13.08
N GLY A 248 -1.92 3.02 13.81
CA GLY A 248 -3.09 3.90 13.82
C GLY A 248 -2.96 5.11 14.74
N GLU A 249 -1.99 6.00 14.51
CA GLU A 249 -1.83 7.23 15.29
C GLU A 249 -1.69 8.49 14.43
N ILE A 250 -2.31 9.58 14.88
CA ILE A 250 -2.44 10.87 14.19
C ILE A 250 -1.09 11.51 13.82
N ASN A 251 -0.02 11.22 14.56
CA ASN A 251 1.31 11.81 14.35
C ASN A 251 2.41 10.76 14.12
N SER A 252 2.04 9.55 13.72
CA SER A 252 3.04 8.54 13.40
C SER A 252 3.92 9.01 12.24
N THR A 253 5.24 9.01 12.44
CA THR A 253 6.17 9.49 11.41
C THR A 253 6.26 8.52 10.23
N ASN A 254 6.18 7.22 10.52
CA ASN A 254 6.27 6.12 9.57
C ASN A 254 5.14 5.13 9.89
N PRO A 255 3.87 5.47 9.61
CA PRO A 255 2.73 4.63 9.98
C PRO A 255 2.65 3.35 9.15
N VAL A 256 3.36 3.28 8.02
CA VAL A 256 3.49 2.07 7.20
C VAL A 256 4.95 1.61 7.23
N LYS A 257 5.14 0.31 7.44
CA LYS A 257 6.43 -0.37 7.36
C LYS A 257 6.32 -1.65 6.55
N ARG A 258 7.43 -2.09 5.99
CA ARG A 258 7.62 -3.42 5.38
C ARG A 258 8.77 -4.08 6.12
N LEU A 259 8.46 -5.03 6.99
CA LEU A 259 9.41 -5.71 7.84
C LEU A 259 9.98 -6.92 7.12
N ASN A 260 11.31 -7.00 7.05
CA ASN A 260 11.98 -8.23 6.63
C ASN A 260 11.87 -9.32 7.72
N PRO A 261 12.26 -10.58 7.46
CA PRO A 261 12.21 -11.66 8.46
C PRO A 261 12.95 -11.40 9.77
N THR A 262 13.86 -10.41 9.82
CA THR A 262 14.55 -9.99 11.05
C THR A 262 13.84 -8.85 11.81
N GLY A 263 12.69 -8.39 11.34
CA GLY A 263 11.91 -7.29 11.93
C GLY A 263 12.40 -5.89 11.57
N VAL A 264 13.29 -5.75 10.58
CA VAL A 264 13.82 -4.45 10.14
C VAL A 264 12.91 -3.87 9.06
N ASP A 265 12.54 -2.60 9.21
CA ASP A 265 11.79 -1.86 8.20
C ASP A 265 12.65 -1.58 6.96
N VAL A 266 12.26 -2.20 5.84
CA VAL A 266 12.87 -2.10 4.52
C VAL A 266 11.94 -1.44 3.50
N LEU A 267 10.86 -0.77 3.93
CA LEU A 267 9.96 -0.07 3.03
C LEU A 267 10.72 1.04 2.29
N ARG A 268 10.73 1.00 0.96
CA ARG A 268 11.29 2.07 0.14
C ARG A 268 10.41 3.31 0.24
N ARG A 269 11.06 4.46 0.36
CA ARG A 269 10.42 5.76 0.54
C ARG A 269 11.03 6.77 -0.43
N GLU A 270 11.04 6.38 -1.70
CA GLU A 270 11.61 7.15 -2.82
C GLU A 270 10.55 8.06 -3.49
N GLY A 271 9.27 7.90 -3.15
CA GLY A 271 8.22 8.80 -3.60
C GLY A 271 8.34 10.21 -3.02
N TYR A 272 7.57 11.16 -3.56
CA TYR A 272 7.61 12.56 -3.12
C TYR A 272 7.34 12.73 -1.63
N PHE A 273 6.50 11.86 -1.07
CA PHE A 273 6.13 11.83 0.33
C PHE A 273 6.16 10.41 0.85
N TYR A 274 6.48 10.26 2.13
CA TYR A 274 6.45 8.95 2.77
C TYR A 274 5.02 8.39 2.78
N PRO A 275 4.85 7.06 2.68
CA PRO A 275 3.55 6.41 2.79
C PRO A 275 2.93 6.65 4.16
N LYS A 276 2.07 7.67 4.26
CA LYS A 276 1.45 8.12 5.52
C LYS A 276 -0.02 8.55 5.39
N GLY A 277 -0.65 8.26 4.26
CA GLY A 277 -1.95 8.83 3.90
C GLY A 277 -1.82 10.28 3.44
N ASP A 278 -2.67 11.16 3.97
CA ASP A 278 -2.71 12.56 3.54
C ASP A 278 -1.42 13.33 3.84
N VAL A 279 -0.98 14.10 2.84
CA VAL A 279 0.32 14.79 2.87
C VAL A 279 0.21 16.20 3.47
N TYR A 280 -0.94 16.86 3.33
CA TYR A 280 -1.13 18.26 3.73
C TYR A 280 -1.92 18.38 5.03
N SER A 281 -1.21 18.56 6.14
CA SER A 281 -1.84 18.82 7.43
C SER A 281 -0.98 19.76 8.26
N GLY A 282 -1.09 21.06 8.00
CA GLY A 282 -0.56 22.10 8.91
C GLY A 282 -1.20 22.08 10.32
N SER A 283 -2.15 21.17 10.56
CA SER A 283 -2.71 20.80 11.86
C SER A 283 -2.70 19.26 12.00
N PRO A 284 -2.35 18.70 13.18
CA PRO A 284 -2.53 17.27 13.49
C PRO A 284 -3.95 16.74 13.18
N GLU A 285 -4.97 17.60 13.23
CA GLU A 285 -6.35 17.23 12.95
C GLU A 285 -6.58 16.84 11.48
N ALA A 286 -5.66 17.18 10.57
CA ALA A 286 -5.77 16.82 9.16
C ALA A 286 -4.99 15.55 8.77
N SER A 287 -4.22 14.94 9.69
CA SER A 287 -3.51 13.67 9.44
C SER A 287 -4.46 12.48 9.33
N SER A 288 -4.11 11.52 8.47
CA SER A 288 -4.79 10.22 8.34
C SER A 288 -4.49 9.30 9.54
N ILE A 289 -5.41 8.38 9.83
CA ILE A 289 -5.22 7.29 10.79
C ILE A 289 -5.34 5.98 10.02
N LEU A 290 -4.20 5.35 9.74
CA LEU A 290 -4.15 4.12 8.96
C LEU A 290 -4.56 2.93 9.83
N VAL A 291 -5.57 2.18 9.37
CA VAL A 291 -6.18 1.06 10.12
C VAL A 291 -6.00 -0.29 9.46
N ASP A 292 -5.68 -0.32 8.16
CA ASP A 292 -5.41 -1.55 7.46
C ASP A 292 -4.42 -1.34 6.32
N VAL A 293 -3.75 -2.43 5.93
CA VAL A 293 -2.88 -2.53 4.77
C VAL A 293 -3.19 -3.81 4.01
N LYS A 294 -3.35 -3.70 2.70
CA LYS A 294 -3.42 -4.85 1.80
C LYS A 294 -2.28 -4.81 0.82
N VAL A 295 -1.49 -5.88 0.80
CA VAL A 295 -0.46 -6.11 -0.21
C VAL A 295 -1.10 -6.78 -1.42
N GLY A 296 -0.88 -6.21 -2.60
CA GLY A 296 -1.25 -6.79 -3.88
C GLY A 296 -0.04 -7.36 -4.61
N ASP A 297 -0.25 -7.74 -5.86
CA ASP A 297 0.83 -8.23 -6.72
C ASP A 297 1.76 -7.08 -7.16
N SER A 298 2.96 -7.45 -7.62
CA SER A 298 3.92 -6.54 -8.26
C SER A 298 4.26 -5.29 -7.43
N GLY A 299 4.44 -5.50 -6.12
CA GLY A 299 4.87 -4.47 -5.17
C GLY A 299 3.83 -3.38 -4.90
N LEU A 300 2.59 -3.53 -5.38
CA LEU A 300 1.49 -2.65 -5.03
C LEU A 300 1.06 -2.92 -3.59
N TYR A 301 0.90 -1.88 -2.79
CA TYR A 301 0.27 -2.00 -1.47
C TYR A 301 -0.66 -0.81 -1.23
N SER A 302 -1.79 -1.08 -0.60
CA SER A 302 -2.85 -0.11 -0.34
C SER A 302 -3.12 -0.02 1.15
N VAL A 303 -3.36 1.18 1.64
CA VAL A 303 -3.65 1.42 3.07
C VAL A 303 -4.97 2.16 3.23
N LEU A 304 -5.72 1.78 4.27
CA LEU A 304 -7.03 2.32 4.59
C LEU A 304 -6.93 3.35 5.73
N ASP A 305 -7.46 4.55 5.49
CA ASP A 305 -7.61 5.61 6.49
C ASP A 305 -9.02 5.60 7.07
N SER A 306 -9.12 5.40 8.39
CA SER A 306 -10.40 5.40 9.10
C SER A 306 -11.00 6.79 9.28
N LYS A 307 -10.18 7.85 9.27
CA LYS A 307 -10.63 9.19 9.63
C LYS A 307 -11.32 9.90 8.48
N LYS A 308 -10.76 9.79 7.27
CA LYS A 308 -11.34 10.39 6.05
C LYS A 308 -11.86 9.36 5.06
N GLY A 309 -11.77 8.07 5.39
CA GLY A 309 -12.32 6.99 4.58
C GLY A 309 -11.61 6.85 3.24
N ARG A 310 -10.30 7.10 3.22
CA ARG A 310 -9.48 7.13 2.00
C ARG A 310 -8.65 5.87 1.90
N ILE A 311 -8.51 5.35 0.70
CA ILE A 311 -7.59 4.28 0.36
C ILE A 311 -6.45 4.91 -0.43
N PHE A 312 -5.23 4.76 0.05
CA PHE A 312 -4.02 5.24 -0.61
C PHE A 312 -3.28 4.04 -1.17
N SER A 313 -3.01 4.01 -2.47
CA SER A 313 -2.26 2.91 -3.09
C SER A 313 -0.89 3.39 -3.54
N TYR A 314 0.13 2.61 -3.21
CA TYR A 314 1.53 2.92 -3.45
C TYR A 314 2.21 1.78 -4.22
N ASN A 315 3.21 2.10 -5.03
CA ASN A 315 4.09 1.09 -5.62
C ASN A 315 5.26 0.71 -4.70
N GLU A 316 6.10 -0.23 -5.14
CA GLU A 316 7.23 -0.76 -4.38
C GLU A 316 8.22 0.31 -3.90
N ASP A 317 8.38 1.39 -4.67
CA ASP A 317 9.27 2.53 -4.38
C ASP A 317 8.64 3.53 -3.38
N GLY A 318 7.38 3.33 -3.00
CA GLY A 318 6.61 4.21 -2.12
C GLY A 318 5.99 5.41 -2.81
N ASN A 319 5.86 5.41 -4.15
CA ASN A 319 5.15 6.46 -4.88
C ASN A 319 3.64 6.27 -4.74
N LEU A 320 2.92 7.34 -4.38
CA LEU A 320 1.47 7.35 -4.37
C LEU A 320 0.93 7.28 -5.81
N LEU A 321 0.18 6.23 -6.12
CA LEU A 321 -0.38 6.01 -7.45
C LEU A 321 -1.76 6.66 -7.61
N TYR A 322 -2.63 6.48 -6.63
CA TYR A 322 -3.98 7.05 -6.61
C TYR A 322 -4.61 7.01 -5.22
N ILE A 323 -5.65 7.81 -5.04
CA ILE A 323 -6.50 7.86 -3.85
C ILE A 323 -7.95 7.67 -4.27
N PHE A 324 -8.72 6.94 -3.48
CA PHE A 324 -10.17 6.84 -3.64
C PHE A 324 -10.88 6.60 -2.30
N GLY A 325 -12.21 6.74 -2.28
CA GLY A 325 -13.01 6.60 -1.09
C GLY A 325 -13.17 7.91 -0.30
N ARG A 326 -14.23 7.97 0.51
CA ARG A 326 -14.49 9.06 1.46
C ARG A 326 -15.40 8.58 2.58
N ILE A 327 -15.36 9.26 3.73
CA ILE A 327 -16.47 9.23 4.68
C ILE A 327 -17.73 9.87 4.08
N GLY A 328 -18.90 9.29 4.35
CA GLY A 328 -20.21 9.78 3.95
C GLY A 328 -21.30 8.74 4.14
N ASP A 329 -22.55 9.12 3.94
CA ASP A 329 -23.72 8.25 4.15
C ASP A 329 -24.27 7.60 2.88
N GLN A 330 -23.70 7.90 1.71
CA GLN A 330 -24.15 7.39 0.42
C GLN A 330 -23.50 6.04 0.06
N GLU A 331 -23.98 5.40 -1.01
CA GLU A 331 -23.34 4.19 -1.54
C GLU A 331 -21.92 4.51 -2.04
N GLY A 332 -20.98 3.62 -1.74
CA GLY A 332 -19.56 3.81 -2.05
C GLY A 332 -18.82 4.80 -1.15
N THR A 333 -19.45 5.30 -0.09
CA THR A 333 -18.77 5.99 1.02
C THR A 333 -18.89 5.20 2.33
N PHE A 334 -18.09 5.61 3.31
CA PHE A 334 -17.92 4.88 4.56
C PHE A 334 -18.33 5.69 5.79
N LYS A 335 -18.65 4.99 6.89
CA LYS A 335 -18.81 5.57 8.22
C LYS A 335 -17.65 5.20 9.14
N THR A 336 -17.35 3.91 9.25
CA THR A 336 -16.22 3.40 10.05
C THR A 336 -15.56 2.25 9.28
N PRO A 337 -14.76 2.56 8.25
CA PRO A 337 -14.07 1.53 7.49
C PRO A 337 -12.93 0.94 8.34
N ILE A 338 -12.87 -0.39 8.41
CA ILE A 338 -11.99 -1.11 9.34
C ILE A 338 -11.08 -2.15 8.68
N ALA A 339 -11.49 -2.72 7.54
CA ALA A 339 -10.70 -3.71 6.82
C ALA A 339 -10.76 -3.47 5.30
N LEU A 340 -9.67 -3.77 4.62
CA LEU A 340 -9.40 -3.60 3.20
C LEU A 340 -8.88 -4.92 2.64
N GLU A 341 -9.58 -5.47 1.65
CA GLU A 341 -9.18 -6.67 0.95
C GLU A 341 -9.20 -6.44 -0.56
N SER A 342 -8.57 -7.35 -1.31
CA SER A 342 -8.59 -7.31 -2.77
C SER A 342 -8.73 -8.70 -3.38
N ARG A 343 -9.36 -8.76 -4.55
CA ARG A 343 -9.44 -9.96 -5.38
C ARG A 343 -9.31 -9.58 -6.84
N GLY A 344 -8.24 -10.05 -7.48
CA GLY A 344 -7.85 -9.59 -8.80
C GLY A 344 -7.67 -8.07 -8.79
N LYS A 345 -8.45 -7.35 -9.62
CA LYS A 345 -8.38 -5.89 -9.71
C LYS A 345 -9.33 -5.15 -8.77
N GLN A 346 -10.21 -5.87 -8.06
CA GLN A 346 -11.25 -5.28 -7.20
C GLN A 346 -10.73 -5.02 -5.79
N PHE A 347 -11.24 -3.95 -5.16
CA PHE A 347 -11.05 -3.72 -3.72
C PHE A 347 -12.37 -3.91 -2.98
N PHE A 348 -12.27 -4.44 -1.76
CA PHE A 348 -13.38 -4.60 -0.83
C PHE A 348 -13.06 -3.82 0.43
N VAL A 349 -14.02 -3.05 0.93
CA VAL A 349 -13.88 -2.32 2.19
C VAL A 349 -14.99 -2.71 3.12
N LEU A 350 -14.61 -3.27 4.28
CA LEU A 350 -15.53 -3.60 5.36
C LEU A 350 -15.79 -2.35 6.19
N ASP A 351 -17.05 -1.95 6.25
CA ASP A 351 -17.50 -0.83 7.05
C ASP A 351 -18.28 -1.33 8.27
N GLN A 352 -17.65 -1.23 9.44
CA GLN A 352 -18.26 -1.61 10.71
C GLN A 352 -19.40 -0.67 11.09
N GLY A 353 -19.29 0.62 10.76
CA GLY A 353 -20.29 1.62 11.13
C GLY A 353 -21.59 1.49 10.35
N MET A 354 -21.51 0.89 9.16
CA MET A 354 -22.66 0.60 8.30
C MET A 354 -23.02 -0.88 8.22
N ASN A 355 -22.23 -1.78 8.84
CA ASN A 355 -22.41 -3.23 8.81
C ASN A 355 -22.51 -3.79 7.38
N ARG A 356 -21.61 -3.39 6.47
CA ARG A 356 -21.64 -3.79 5.05
C ARG A 356 -20.24 -3.86 4.44
N ILE A 357 -20.11 -4.56 3.32
CA ILE A 357 -18.91 -4.55 2.47
C ILE A 357 -19.19 -3.68 1.25
N ASN A 358 -18.30 -2.74 0.94
CA ASN A 358 -18.35 -1.98 -0.30
C ASN A 358 -17.38 -2.60 -1.30
N VAL A 359 -17.84 -2.84 -2.53
CA VAL A 359 -17.05 -3.41 -3.62
C VAL A 359 -16.69 -2.32 -4.61
N PHE A 360 -15.40 -2.19 -4.93
CA PHE A 360 -14.88 -1.18 -5.84
C PHE A 360 -14.23 -1.82 -7.05
N ASN A 361 -14.58 -1.32 -8.23
CA ASN A 361 -13.96 -1.67 -9.50
C ASN A 361 -13.03 -0.58 -10.00
N PRO A 362 -11.92 -0.96 -10.66
CA PRO A 362 -11.06 0.01 -11.31
C PRO A 362 -11.78 0.62 -12.51
N THR A 363 -11.62 1.93 -12.69
CA THR A 363 -11.98 2.59 -13.94
C THR A 363 -10.90 2.34 -15.00
N ARG A 364 -11.07 2.86 -16.23
CA ARG A 364 -9.99 2.86 -17.22
C ARG A 364 -8.72 3.52 -16.68
N TYR A 365 -8.86 4.61 -15.92
CA TYR A 365 -7.74 5.34 -15.33
C TYR A 365 -6.96 4.47 -14.34
N GLY A 366 -7.64 3.86 -13.35
CA GLY A 366 -7.00 2.97 -12.39
C GLY A 366 -6.41 1.72 -13.03
N THR A 367 -7.10 1.16 -14.03
CA THR A 367 -6.62 0.00 -14.78
C THR A 367 -5.30 0.28 -15.49
N LEU A 368 -5.17 1.43 -16.16
CA LEU A 368 -3.94 1.82 -16.85
C LEU A 368 -2.78 1.99 -15.87
N ILE A 369 -3.01 2.62 -14.71
CA ILE A 369 -1.98 2.79 -13.68
C ILE A 369 -1.50 1.43 -13.16
N ASN A 370 -2.42 0.54 -12.82
CA ASN A 370 -2.09 -0.79 -12.29
C ASN A 370 -1.35 -1.65 -13.33
N GLU A 371 -1.82 -1.70 -14.57
CA GLU A 371 -1.16 -2.44 -15.65
C GLU A 371 0.23 -1.86 -15.96
N ALA A 372 0.36 -0.54 -16.02
CA ALA A 372 1.65 0.09 -16.30
C ALA A 372 2.67 -0.15 -15.18
N ASN A 373 2.24 -0.15 -13.92
CA ASN A 373 3.09 -0.51 -12.78
C ASN A 373 3.51 -1.99 -12.82
N ASP A 374 2.57 -2.90 -13.06
CA ASP A 374 2.84 -4.33 -13.19
C ASP A 374 3.84 -4.64 -14.32
N LEU A 375 3.64 -4.05 -15.49
CA LEU A 375 4.56 -4.18 -16.63
C LEU A 375 5.96 -3.65 -16.32
N LEU A 376 6.05 -2.55 -15.56
CA LEU A 376 7.33 -1.97 -15.15
C LEU A 376 8.10 -2.91 -14.22
N VAL A 377 7.42 -3.52 -13.25
CA VAL A 377 7.99 -4.47 -12.28
C VAL A 377 8.40 -5.78 -12.97
N THR A 378 7.57 -6.29 -13.88
CA THR A 378 7.84 -7.52 -14.64
C THR A 378 8.88 -7.33 -15.76
N GLY A 379 9.35 -6.10 -16.00
CA GLY A 379 10.42 -5.79 -16.94
C GLY A 379 9.98 -5.59 -18.39
N LYS A 380 8.67 -5.50 -18.65
CA LYS A 380 8.09 -5.24 -19.98
C LYS A 380 8.00 -3.74 -20.25
N TYR A 381 9.16 -3.11 -20.40
CA TYR A 381 9.30 -1.66 -20.40
C TYR A 381 8.56 -0.95 -21.55
N ASP A 382 8.57 -1.53 -22.77
CA ASP A 382 7.90 -0.94 -23.94
C ASP A 382 6.37 -0.92 -23.77
N GLU A 383 5.81 -2.01 -23.23
CA GLU A 383 4.39 -2.09 -22.92
C GLU A 383 4.02 -1.14 -21.77
N ALA A 384 4.87 -1.05 -20.73
CA ALA A 384 4.67 -0.13 -19.62
C ALA A 384 4.64 1.33 -20.09
N GLU A 385 5.60 1.74 -20.94
CA GLU A 385 5.64 3.06 -21.56
C GLU A 385 4.36 3.36 -22.34
N SER A 386 3.89 2.40 -23.15
CA SER A 386 2.65 2.55 -23.91
C SER A 386 1.45 2.80 -23.00
N LYS A 387 1.32 2.07 -21.89
CA LYS A 387 0.23 2.23 -20.93
C LYS A 387 0.29 3.56 -20.18
N TRP A 388 1.47 3.99 -19.75
CA TRP A 388 1.65 5.31 -19.15
C TRP A 388 1.35 6.44 -20.14
N SER A 389 1.72 6.27 -21.41
CA SER A 389 1.39 7.24 -22.47
C SER A 389 -0.11 7.30 -22.73
N GLU A 390 -0.80 6.17 -22.69
CA GLU A 390 -2.27 6.14 -22.77
C GLU A 390 -2.92 6.86 -21.58
N LEU A 391 -2.37 6.68 -20.37
CA LEU A 391 -2.83 7.38 -19.17
C LEU A 391 -2.72 8.90 -19.30
N LEU A 392 -1.63 9.40 -19.90
CA LEU A 392 -1.43 10.83 -20.14
C LEU A 392 -2.46 11.44 -21.11
N ASN A 393 -3.13 10.63 -21.94
CA ASN A 393 -4.27 11.11 -22.74
C ASN A 393 -5.52 11.37 -21.87
N LEU A 394 -5.63 10.71 -20.72
CA LEU A 394 -6.72 10.92 -19.75
C LEU A 394 -6.37 12.01 -18.73
N ASP A 395 -5.09 12.13 -18.37
CA ASP A 395 -4.57 13.07 -17.38
C ASP A 395 -3.14 13.50 -17.75
N ALA A 396 -3.04 14.52 -18.59
CA ALA A 396 -1.77 15.03 -19.10
C ALA A 396 -0.84 15.60 -18.01
N ASN A 397 -1.38 15.86 -16.82
CA ASN A 397 -0.65 16.42 -15.69
C ASN A 397 -0.25 15.36 -14.65
N ASN A 398 -0.42 14.06 -14.96
CA ASN A 398 -0.04 12.97 -14.07
C ASN A 398 1.50 12.86 -13.99
N GLU A 399 2.07 13.40 -12.92
CA GLU A 399 3.52 13.42 -12.68
C GLU A 399 4.11 12.01 -12.58
N ILE A 400 3.38 11.07 -11.97
CA ILE A 400 3.81 9.67 -11.79
C ILE A 400 3.87 8.92 -13.12
N ALA A 401 2.99 9.24 -14.08
CA ALA A 401 3.05 8.67 -15.41
C ALA A 401 4.36 9.03 -16.13
N TYR A 402 4.79 10.29 -16.03
CA TYR A 402 6.09 10.71 -16.55
C TYR A 402 7.25 10.03 -15.83
N VAL A 403 7.16 9.81 -14.51
CA VAL A 403 8.17 9.02 -13.77
C VAL A 403 8.22 7.58 -14.30
N GLY A 404 7.06 6.94 -14.51
CA GLY A 404 6.94 5.59 -15.05
C GLY A 404 7.56 5.44 -16.44
N ILE A 405 7.21 6.33 -17.37
CA ILE A 405 7.80 6.40 -18.72
C ILE A 405 9.31 6.61 -18.62
N GLY A 406 9.74 7.57 -17.81
CA GLY A 406 11.15 7.89 -17.62
C GLY A 406 11.96 6.71 -17.10
N LYS A 407 11.41 5.95 -16.16
CA LYS A 407 12.03 4.71 -15.64
C LYS A 407 12.08 3.61 -16.69
N ALA A 408 11.02 3.41 -17.48
CA ALA A 408 10.97 2.43 -18.57
C ALA A 408 12.04 2.74 -19.64
N LEU A 409 12.08 3.96 -20.15
CA LEU A 409 13.07 4.42 -21.13
C LEU A 409 14.51 4.29 -20.61
N LEU A 410 14.74 4.58 -19.32
CA LEU A 410 16.05 4.44 -18.70
C LEU A 410 16.55 2.98 -18.66
N ARG A 411 15.63 2.02 -18.63
CA ARG A 411 15.91 0.58 -18.67
C ARG A 411 16.14 0.08 -20.10
N GLN A 412 15.42 0.64 -21.08
CA GLN A 412 15.65 0.41 -22.51
C GLN A 412 16.97 1.02 -23.02
N GLY A 413 17.51 2.02 -22.32
CA GLY A 413 18.76 2.70 -22.68
C GLY A 413 18.57 4.04 -23.39
N GLU A 414 17.33 4.48 -23.56
CA GLU A 414 16.93 5.77 -24.13
C GLU A 414 17.16 6.93 -23.15
N ASN A 415 18.43 7.17 -22.80
CA ASN A 415 18.81 7.99 -21.65
C ASN A 415 18.36 9.46 -21.76
N LYS A 416 18.32 10.01 -22.97
CA LYS A 416 17.89 11.39 -23.19
C LYS A 416 16.39 11.56 -22.95
N LEU A 417 15.56 10.70 -23.57
CA LEU A 417 14.11 10.72 -23.41
C LEU A 417 13.71 10.38 -21.97
N ALA A 418 14.44 9.47 -21.32
CA ALA A 418 14.30 9.17 -19.91
C ALA A 418 14.50 10.43 -19.04
N MET A 419 15.58 11.18 -19.26
CA MET A 419 15.82 12.44 -18.54
C MET A 419 14.68 13.45 -18.73
N GLU A 420 14.18 13.62 -19.96
CA GLU A 420 13.12 14.57 -20.26
C GLU A 420 11.84 14.23 -19.49
N ASN A 421 11.43 12.96 -19.49
CA ASN A 421 10.26 12.49 -18.74
C ASN A 421 10.46 12.56 -17.22
N LEU A 422 11.62 12.14 -16.71
CA LEU A 422 11.91 12.21 -15.26
C LEU A 422 11.94 13.65 -14.74
N ARG A 423 12.30 14.61 -15.60
CA ARG A 423 12.21 16.04 -15.29
C ARG A 423 10.76 16.51 -15.20
N LEU A 424 9.88 16.07 -16.11
CA LEU A 424 8.45 16.38 -16.08
C LEU A 424 7.76 15.77 -14.86
N GLY A 425 8.15 14.55 -14.48
CA GLY A 425 7.73 13.88 -13.26
C GLY A 425 8.51 14.28 -11.99
N TYR A 426 9.30 15.36 -12.02
CA TYR A 426 10.06 15.86 -10.85
C TYR A 426 10.91 14.82 -10.07
N ASP A 427 11.26 13.68 -10.67
CA ASP A 427 12.07 12.62 -10.04
C ASP A 427 13.56 12.94 -10.22
N ARG A 428 14.10 13.66 -9.23
CA ARG A 428 15.50 14.14 -9.25
C ARG A 428 16.52 13.01 -9.18
N GLU A 429 16.20 11.93 -8.48
CA GLU A 429 17.12 10.82 -8.27
C GLU A 429 17.31 10.07 -9.59
N TYR A 430 16.22 9.64 -10.20
CA TYR A 430 16.30 8.93 -11.47
C TYR A 430 16.74 9.86 -12.60
N TYR A 431 16.37 11.15 -12.58
CA TYR A 431 16.92 12.12 -13.53
C TYR A 431 18.45 12.16 -13.49
N SER A 432 19.03 12.16 -12.29
CA SER A 432 20.49 12.16 -12.12
C SER A 432 21.12 10.87 -12.63
N LYS A 433 20.47 9.71 -12.39
CA LYS A 433 20.89 8.41 -12.96
C LYS A 433 20.86 8.44 -14.49
N ALA A 434 19.79 8.96 -15.09
CA ALA A 434 19.64 9.08 -16.54
C ALA A 434 20.67 10.04 -17.15
N LEU A 435 20.91 11.20 -16.54
CA LEU A 435 21.93 12.16 -16.94
C LEU A 435 23.34 11.57 -16.90
N GLY A 436 23.64 10.78 -15.86
CA GLY A 436 24.91 10.07 -15.77
C GLY A 436 25.13 9.10 -16.93
N LYS A 437 24.10 8.32 -17.29
CA LYS A 437 24.18 7.40 -18.44
C LYS A 437 24.28 8.15 -19.77
N TYR A 438 23.46 9.17 -19.98
CA TYR A 438 23.47 9.98 -21.19
C TYR A 438 24.83 10.67 -21.43
N ARG A 439 25.46 11.21 -20.36
CA ARG A 439 26.80 11.80 -20.47
C ARG A 439 27.86 10.76 -20.86
N LYS A 440 27.80 9.55 -20.30
CA LYS A 440 28.70 8.46 -20.69
C LYS A 440 28.51 8.05 -22.16
N GLU A 441 27.27 8.03 -22.62
CA GLU A 441 26.92 7.75 -24.01
C GLU A 441 27.49 8.80 -24.96
N ILE A 442 27.28 10.10 -24.69
CA ILE A 442 27.90 11.20 -25.44
C ILE A 442 29.43 11.06 -25.44
N LEU A 443 30.04 10.90 -24.25
CA LEU A 443 31.48 10.76 -24.15
C LEU A 443 31.98 9.62 -25.02
N ARG A 444 31.37 8.45 -24.96
CA ARG A 444 31.74 7.29 -25.80
C ARG A 444 31.63 7.61 -27.29
N ASN A 445 30.55 8.25 -27.72
CA ASN A 445 30.30 8.54 -29.14
C ASN A 445 31.29 9.58 -29.70
N TYR A 446 31.68 10.57 -28.89
CA TYR A 446 32.61 11.64 -29.30
C TYR A 446 34.06 11.42 -28.88
N PHE A 447 34.37 10.39 -28.09
CA PHE A 447 35.72 10.15 -27.56
C PHE A 447 36.75 10.01 -28.68
N GLY A 448 36.47 9.18 -29.69
CA GLY A 448 37.39 8.95 -30.81
C GLY A 448 37.68 10.23 -31.60
N LEU A 449 36.64 11.03 -31.88
CA LEU A 449 36.80 12.31 -32.55
C LEU A 449 37.58 13.30 -31.69
N GLY A 450 37.26 13.38 -30.39
CA GLY A 450 37.99 14.22 -29.44
C GLY A 450 39.47 13.86 -29.35
N MET A 451 39.79 12.57 -29.22
CA MET A 451 41.17 12.08 -29.21
C MET A 451 41.90 12.36 -30.52
N THR A 452 41.20 12.23 -31.67
CA THR A 452 41.77 12.58 -32.98
C THR A 452 42.14 14.05 -33.04
N VAL A 453 41.24 14.94 -32.60
CA VAL A 453 41.50 16.38 -32.54
C VAL A 453 42.68 16.69 -31.61
N VAL A 454 42.75 16.07 -30.43
CA VAL A 454 43.87 16.24 -29.50
C VAL A 454 45.19 15.78 -30.11
N ILE A 455 45.21 14.64 -30.80
CA ILE A 455 46.40 14.12 -31.50
C ILE A 455 46.82 15.09 -32.62
N VAL A 456 45.88 15.54 -33.46
CA VAL A 456 46.17 16.48 -34.55
C VAL A 456 46.73 17.79 -34.01
N LEU A 457 46.14 18.35 -32.96
CA LEU A 457 46.64 19.56 -32.30
C LEU A 457 48.02 19.33 -31.68
N GLY A 458 48.25 18.17 -31.07
CA GLY A 458 49.56 17.78 -30.52
C GLY A 458 50.65 17.67 -31.60
N VAL A 459 50.34 17.04 -32.73
CA VAL A 459 51.24 16.94 -33.89
C VAL A 459 51.50 18.33 -34.49
N ALA A 460 50.46 19.14 -34.68
CA ALA A 460 50.60 20.51 -35.19
C ALA A 460 51.48 21.37 -34.27
N PHE A 461 51.27 21.28 -32.95
CA PHE A 461 52.09 21.97 -31.95
C PHE A 461 53.55 21.49 -31.96
N TRP A 462 53.77 20.18 -32.09
CA TRP A 462 55.11 19.61 -32.20
C TRP A 462 55.85 20.07 -33.47
N CYS A 463 55.16 20.04 -34.63
CA CYS A 463 55.67 20.58 -35.89
C CYS A 463 56.01 22.07 -35.78
N TRP A 464 55.11 22.87 -35.19
CA TRP A 464 55.37 24.30 -34.94
C TRP A 464 56.62 24.52 -34.08
N ARG A 465 56.80 23.71 -33.03
CA ARG A 465 57.99 23.79 -32.15
C ARG A 465 59.28 23.42 -32.90
N LEU A 466 59.24 22.44 -33.80
CA LEU A 466 60.40 22.07 -34.64
C LEU A 466 60.76 23.19 -35.62
N ILE A 467 59.77 23.79 -36.28
CA ILE A 467 59.99 24.92 -37.19
C ILE A 467 60.61 26.10 -36.43
N LYS A 468 60.07 26.44 -35.24
CA LYS A 468 60.61 27.52 -34.38
C LYS A 468 62.04 27.25 -33.89
N ARG A 469 62.40 25.98 -33.62
CA ARG A 469 63.78 25.60 -33.27
C ARG A 469 64.74 25.74 -34.45
N ARG A 470 64.32 25.39 -35.67
CA ARG A 470 65.14 25.56 -36.88
C ARG A 470 65.37 27.04 -37.23
N THR A 471 64.37 27.90 -37.02
CA THR A 471 64.52 29.34 -37.26
C THR A 471 65.38 30.03 -36.21
N THR A 472 65.32 29.64 -34.94
CA THR A 472 66.22 30.15 -33.89
C THR A 472 67.65 29.58 -33.95
N GLY A 473 67.83 28.34 -34.42
CA GLY A 473 69.15 27.76 -34.67
C GLY A 473 69.92 28.41 -35.83
N LYS A 474 69.22 28.86 -36.88
CA LYS A 474 69.83 29.63 -37.99
C LYS A 474 70.32 31.02 -37.57
N VAL A 475 69.72 31.63 -36.54
CA VAL A 475 70.16 32.94 -36.03
C VAL A 475 71.48 32.83 -35.24
N LYS A 476 71.77 31.69 -34.60
CA LYS A 476 73.04 31.45 -33.90
C LYS A 476 74.20 31.00 -34.80
N ALA A 477 73.93 30.49 -36.00
CA ALA A 477 74.97 30.05 -36.94
C ALA A 477 75.55 31.19 -37.81
N ASN A 478 74.96 32.38 -37.77
CA ASN A 478 75.45 33.58 -38.47
C ASN A 478 76.23 34.55 -37.55
N VAL A 479 76.72 34.08 -36.41
CA VAL A 479 77.60 34.84 -35.50
C VAL A 479 78.81 33.95 -35.14
N THR A 480 79.74 33.83 -36.08
CA THR A 480 81.15 33.46 -35.85
C THR A 480 81.98 34.21 -36.87
#